data_AF-A0A1F7XA97-F1
#
_entry.id   AF-A0A1F7XA97-F1
#
_cell.length_a   1.000
_cell.length_b   1.000
_cell.length_c   1.000
_cell.angle_alpha   90.00
_cell.angle_beta   90.00
_cell.angle_gamma   90.00
#
_symmetry.space_group_name_H-M   'P 1'
#
loop_
_entity.id
_entity.type
_entity.pdbx_description
1 polymer ?
#
loop_
_entity_poly.entity_id
_entity_poly.type
_entity_poly.pdbx_seq_one_letter_code
_entity_poly.pdbx_strand_id
1 'polypeptide(L)'
;MVLSKIVEEVKTTIVSTVKGADDVLNALRDAVKNQIVGALKDTADVATTGMDSLSNVVQAAVLSAGELGSTIADVTKNAVSSAISGVSDVGADILVAVRKATSAAVKAVADTGGDVGSTAVSAVEGAIEAAGNLGKDTTQVAKQAVLGVVDAAEEVGGGVGETVRNALLSAASLPRDVIESVLKGKTDKA
;
A
#
# COMPACT_ATOMS: atom_id res chain seq x y z
N MET A 1 -11.29 5.15 -15.37
CA MET A 1 -11.74 3.75 -15.45
C MET A 1 -12.60 3.46 -14.24
N VAL A 2 -13.51 2.49 -14.33
CA VAL A 2 -14.41 2.10 -13.23
C VAL A 2 -13.64 1.22 -12.26
N LEU A 3 -13.74 1.50 -10.96
CA LEU A 3 -13.21 0.64 -9.91
C LEU A 3 -13.75 -0.78 -10.10
N SER A 4 -12.91 -1.81 -9.93
CA SER A 4 -13.40 -3.18 -10.10
C SER A 4 -14.51 -3.43 -9.07
N LYS A 5 -15.55 -4.19 -9.47
CA LYS A 5 -16.67 -4.52 -8.58
C LYS A 5 -16.20 -5.13 -7.25
N ILE A 6 -15.12 -5.91 -7.30
CA ILE A 6 -14.50 -6.53 -6.12
C ILE A 6 -13.98 -5.45 -5.16
N VAL A 7 -13.27 -4.43 -5.66
CA VAL A 7 -12.72 -3.37 -4.81
C VAL A 7 -13.85 -2.55 -4.15
N GLU A 8 -14.94 -2.25 -4.87
CA GLU A 8 -16.10 -1.55 -4.27
C GLU A 8 -16.80 -2.38 -3.18
N GLU A 9 -16.97 -3.69 -3.39
CA GLU A 9 -17.56 -4.58 -2.38
C GLU A 9 -16.67 -4.69 -1.13
N VAL A 10 -15.35 -4.82 -1.31
CA VAL A 10 -14.39 -4.82 -0.19
C VAL A 10 -14.38 -3.48 0.52
N LYS A 11 -14.42 -2.36 -0.21
CA LYS A 11 -14.48 -1.01 0.36
C LYS A 11 -15.72 -0.83 1.22
N THR A 12 -16.88 -1.23 0.72
CA THR A 12 -18.16 -1.19 1.46
C THR A 12 -18.08 -2.02 2.76
N THR A 13 -17.44 -3.19 2.69
CA THR A 13 -17.20 -4.06 3.85
C THR A 13 -16.28 -3.40 4.88
N ILE A 14 -15.18 -2.79 4.44
CA ILE A 14 -14.26 -2.05 5.32
C ILE A 14 -15.00 -0.87 5.96
N VAL A 15 -15.67 -0.02 5.18
CA VAL A 15 -16.38 1.15 5.70
C VAL A 15 -17.44 0.73 6.72
N SER A 16 -18.24 -0.30 6.43
CA SER A 16 -19.30 -0.76 7.35
C SER A 16 -18.75 -1.33 8.66
N THR A 17 -17.56 -1.93 8.65
CA THR A 17 -16.89 -2.46 9.85
C THR A 17 -16.30 -1.33 10.71
N VAL A 18 -15.79 -0.29 10.06
CA VAL A 18 -15.01 0.78 10.71
C VAL A 18 -15.87 1.96 11.12
N LYS A 19 -16.95 2.25 10.39
CA LYS A 19 -17.79 3.42 10.59
C LYS A 19 -18.49 3.35 11.94
N GLY A 20 -18.28 4.38 12.76
CA GLY A 20 -18.82 4.46 14.12
C GLY A 20 -17.87 3.95 15.20
N ALA A 21 -16.66 3.48 14.85
CA ALA A 21 -15.61 3.25 15.81
C ALA A 21 -15.07 4.59 16.37
N ASP A 22 -14.79 4.62 17.68
CA ASP A 22 -14.14 5.77 18.32
C ASP A 22 -12.73 6.03 17.75
N ASP A 23 -12.03 4.95 17.40
CA ASP A 23 -10.73 5.00 16.72
C ASP A 23 -10.84 4.35 15.33
N VAL A 24 -11.19 5.20 14.36
CA VAL A 24 -11.39 4.83 12.95
C VAL A 24 -10.13 4.20 12.35
N LEU A 25 -8.94 4.70 12.67
CA LEU A 25 -7.70 4.18 12.08
C LEU A 25 -7.34 2.82 12.65
N ASN A 26 -7.51 2.59 13.96
CA ASN A 26 -7.30 1.25 14.54
C ASN A 26 -8.32 0.25 14.00
N ALA A 27 -9.61 0.62 13.93
CA ALA A 27 -10.61 -0.25 13.34
C ALA A 27 -10.33 -0.55 11.85
N LEU A 28 -9.82 0.43 11.09
CA LEU A 28 -9.37 0.23 9.71
C LEU A 28 -8.23 -0.78 9.63
N ARG A 29 -7.22 -0.66 10.50
CA ARG A 29 -6.08 -1.59 10.54
C ARG A 29 -6.57 -3.02 10.76
N ASP A 30 -7.45 -3.21 11.75
CA ASP A 30 -8.02 -4.52 12.07
C ASP A 30 -8.87 -5.06 10.92
N ALA A 31 -9.71 -4.23 10.29
CA ALA A 31 -10.51 -4.62 9.15
C ALA A 31 -9.65 -5.08 7.97
N VAL A 32 -8.65 -4.29 7.58
CA VAL A 32 -7.72 -4.62 6.48
C VAL A 32 -6.96 -5.91 6.79
N LYS A 33 -6.41 -6.02 7.99
CA LYS A 33 -5.65 -7.20 8.42
C LYS A 33 -6.51 -8.46 8.38
N ASN A 34 -7.72 -8.42 8.94
CA ASN A 34 -8.63 -9.56 8.98
C ASN A 34 -9.08 -9.99 7.57
N GLN A 35 -9.36 -9.05 6.68
CA GLN A 35 -9.70 -9.36 5.28
C GLN A 35 -8.55 -10.07 4.57
N ILE A 36 -7.31 -9.60 4.76
CA ILE A 36 -6.14 -10.23 4.14
C ILE A 36 -5.87 -11.61 4.74
N VAL A 37 -5.91 -11.75 6.06
CA VAL A 37 -5.71 -13.06 6.71
C VAL A 37 -6.77 -14.07 6.26
N GLY A 38 -8.04 -13.66 6.15
CA GLY A 38 -9.12 -14.50 5.63
C GLY A 38 -8.86 -14.90 4.17
N ALA A 39 -8.63 -13.92 3.29
CA ALA A 39 -8.40 -14.17 1.87
C ALA A 39 -7.20 -15.09 1.62
N LEU A 40 -6.11 -14.93 2.37
CA LEU A 40 -4.92 -15.76 2.22
C LEU A 40 -5.09 -17.17 2.80
N LYS A 41 -5.86 -17.34 3.88
CA LYS A 41 -6.15 -18.68 4.45
C LYS A 41 -7.11 -19.50 3.59
N ASP A 42 -8.05 -18.83 2.92
CA ASP A 42 -9.07 -19.48 2.11
C ASP A 42 -8.56 -19.83 0.69
N THR A 43 -7.36 -19.40 0.33
CA THR A 43 -6.79 -19.53 -1.01
C THR A 43 -5.68 -20.57 -1.06
N ALA A 44 -5.74 -21.49 -2.04
CA ALA A 44 -4.69 -22.48 -2.26
C ALA A 44 -3.43 -21.91 -2.95
N ASP A 45 -3.60 -20.88 -3.81
CA ASP A 45 -2.51 -20.16 -4.47
C ASP A 45 -2.28 -18.78 -3.83
N VAL A 46 -1.56 -18.79 -2.71
CA VAL A 46 -1.19 -17.58 -1.97
C VAL A 46 -0.27 -16.67 -2.79
N ALA A 47 0.58 -17.25 -3.66
CA ALA A 47 1.60 -16.51 -4.39
C ALA A 47 0.99 -15.60 -5.47
N THR A 48 -0.12 -16.01 -6.09
CA THR A 48 -0.81 -15.23 -7.12
C THR A 48 -2.12 -14.64 -6.57
N THR A 49 -3.16 -15.47 -6.47
CA THR A 49 -4.53 -15.08 -6.13
C THR A 49 -4.61 -14.45 -4.74
N GLY A 50 -3.81 -14.95 -3.80
CA GLY A 50 -3.69 -14.34 -2.48
C GLY A 50 -3.15 -12.92 -2.50
N MET A 51 -2.06 -12.68 -3.26
CA MET A 51 -1.45 -11.35 -3.37
C MET A 51 -2.30 -10.36 -4.18
N ASP A 52 -3.11 -10.84 -5.13
CA ASP A 52 -4.08 -10.01 -5.83
C ASP A 52 -5.23 -9.60 -4.91
N SER A 53 -5.67 -10.50 -4.02
CA SER A 53 -6.63 -10.16 -2.96
C SER A 53 -6.09 -9.09 -2.01
N LEU A 54 -4.82 -9.20 -1.61
CA LEU A 54 -4.14 -8.15 -0.85
C LEU A 54 -4.16 -6.80 -1.57
N SER A 55 -3.89 -6.80 -2.88
CA SER A 55 -3.90 -5.58 -3.68
C SER A 55 -5.29 -4.96 -3.74
N ASN A 56 -6.34 -5.77 -3.87
CA ASN A 56 -7.73 -5.32 -3.87
C ASN A 56 -8.13 -4.74 -2.50
N VAL A 57 -7.74 -5.37 -1.40
CA VAL A 57 -8.01 -4.88 -0.04
C VAL A 57 -7.31 -3.56 0.21
N VAL A 58 -6.04 -3.41 -0.18
CA VAL A 58 -5.31 -2.14 -0.02
C VAL A 58 -5.95 -1.04 -0.85
N GLN A 59 -6.31 -1.28 -2.12
CA GLN A 59 -7.02 -0.29 -2.95
C GLN A 59 -8.34 0.13 -2.31
N ALA A 60 -9.14 -0.85 -1.87
CA ALA A 60 -10.42 -0.61 -1.23
C ALA A 60 -10.28 0.23 0.04
N ALA A 61 -9.29 -0.09 0.87
CA ALA A 61 -8.99 0.65 2.08
C ALA A 61 -8.60 2.10 1.75
N VAL A 62 -7.67 2.32 0.83
CA VAL A 62 -7.23 3.68 0.42
C VAL A 62 -8.40 4.52 -0.07
N LEU A 63 -9.27 3.93 -0.89
CA LEU A 63 -10.44 4.62 -1.44
C LEU A 63 -11.57 4.84 -0.44
N SER A 64 -11.52 4.20 0.73
CA SER A 64 -12.47 4.41 1.82
C SER A 64 -12.22 5.72 2.59
N ALA A 65 -11.06 6.38 2.41
CA ALA A 65 -10.64 7.52 3.23
C ALA A 65 -11.71 8.63 3.34
N GLY A 66 -12.32 9.01 2.22
CA GLY A 66 -13.38 10.04 2.21
C GLY A 66 -14.64 9.65 2.98
N GLU A 67 -14.99 8.36 3.00
CA GLU A 67 -16.16 7.85 3.75
C GLU A 67 -15.86 7.66 5.24
N LEU A 68 -14.60 7.44 5.58
CA LEU A 68 -14.09 7.35 6.94
C LEU A 68 -13.80 8.73 7.56
N GLY A 69 -13.91 9.82 6.80
CA GLY A 69 -13.54 11.16 7.27
C GLY A 69 -12.05 11.30 7.60
N SER A 70 -11.20 10.47 7.00
CA SER A 70 -9.75 10.42 7.23
C SER A 70 -8.99 10.89 6.00
N THR A 71 -7.71 11.25 6.16
CA THR A 71 -6.88 11.62 5.00
C THR A 71 -6.46 10.39 4.21
N ILE A 72 -6.30 10.54 2.89
CA ILE A 72 -5.79 9.46 2.02
C ILE A 72 -4.40 9.00 2.48
N ALA A 73 -3.54 9.93 2.93
CA ALA A 73 -2.20 9.64 3.43
C ALA A 73 -2.24 8.72 4.67
N ASP A 74 -3.03 9.08 5.70
CA ASP A 74 -3.14 8.28 6.92
C ASP A 74 -3.74 6.90 6.63
N VAL A 75 -4.79 6.85 5.83
CA VAL A 75 -5.43 5.59 5.44
C VAL A 75 -4.48 4.72 4.63
N THR A 76 -3.72 5.31 3.71
CA THR A 76 -2.72 4.59 2.91
C THR A 76 -1.66 3.96 3.79
N LYS A 77 -1.06 4.75 4.69
CA LYS A 77 -0.05 4.26 5.62
C LYS A 77 -0.57 3.07 6.43
N ASN A 78 -1.78 3.18 6.95
CA ASN A 78 -2.39 2.16 7.79
C ASN A 78 -2.84 0.93 7.01
N ALA A 79 -3.38 1.10 5.81
CA ALA A 79 -3.76 0.00 4.93
C ALA A 79 -2.53 -0.83 4.53
N VAL A 80 -1.45 -0.17 4.11
CA VAL A 80 -0.21 -0.87 3.72
C VAL A 80 0.41 -1.59 4.92
N SER A 81 0.54 -0.92 6.07
CA SER A 81 1.12 -1.51 7.28
C SER A 81 0.34 -2.75 7.75
N SER A 82 -0.99 -2.64 7.76
CA SER A 82 -1.89 -3.73 8.18
C SER A 82 -1.92 -4.88 7.18
N ALA A 83 -1.83 -4.57 5.89
CA ALA A 83 -1.76 -5.58 4.85
C ALA A 83 -0.50 -6.45 4.98
N ILE A 84 0.65 -5.82 5.17
CA ILE A 84 1.93 -6.51 5.38
C ILE A 84 1.89 -7.35 6.66
N SER A 85 1.30 -6.81 7.73
CA SER A 85 1.11 -7.54 8.98
C SER A 85 0.20 -8.76 8.79
N GLY A 86 -0.89 -8.62 8.02
CA GLY A 86 -1.79 -9.74 7.68
C GLY A 86 -1.11 -10.84 6.85
N VAL A 87 -0.23 -10.48 5.91
CA VAL A 87 0.61 -11.44 5.17
C VAL A 87 1.57 -12.17 6.12
N SER A 88 2.18 -11.44 7.05
CA SER A 88 3.10 -12.02 8.03
C SER A 88 2.40 -13.03 8.94
N ASP A 89 1.16 -12.75 9.36
CA ASP A 89 0.36 -13.64 10.22
C ASP A 89 0.06 -15.01 9.58
N VAL A 90 0.06 -15.09 8.25
CA VAL A 90 -0.12 -16.35 7.51
C VAL A 90 1.20 -16.95 7.00
N GLY A 91 2.35 -16.34 7.33
CA GLY A 91 3.68 -16.84 6.97
C GLY A 91 4.04 -16.68 5.49
N ALA A 92 3.37 -15.78 4.77
CA ALA A 92 3.63 -15.52 3.35
C ALA A 92 4.80 -14.53 3.13
N ASP A 93 5.22 -14.38 1.87
CA ASP A 93 6.37 -13.53 1.52
C ASP A 93 6.07 -12.04 1.71
N ILE A 94 6.68 -11.46 2.73
CA ILE A 94 6.52 -10.05 3.11
C ILE A 94 7.10 -9.10 2.05
N LEU A 95 8.21 -9.44 1.38
CA LEU A 95 8.82 -8.53 0.41
C LEU A 95 7.96 -8.41 -0.85
N VAL A 96 7.34 -9.52 -1.27
CA VAL A 96 6.33 -9.52 -2.34
C VAL A 96 5.11 -8.70 -1.93
N ALA A 97 4.61 -8.90 -0.71
CA ALA A 97 3.47 -8.16 -0.20
C ALA A 97 3.73 -6.66 -0.08
N VAL A 98 4.92 -6.24 0.34
CA VAL A 98 5.35 -4.83 0.36
C VAL A 98 5.19 -4.22 -1.03
N ARG A 99 5.80 -4.83 -2.05
CA ARG A 99 5.78 -4.29 -3.42
C ARG A 99 4.35 -4.23 -3.99
N LYS A 100 3.54 -5.27 -3.73
CA LYS A 100 2.13 -5.33 -4.15
C LYS A 100 1.27 -4.29 -3.43
N ALA A 101 1.37 -4.18 -2.10
CA ALA A 101 0.59 -3.25 -1.29
C ALA A 101 0.89 -1.79 -1.67
N THR A 102 2.16 -1.41 -1.78
CA THR A 102 2.52 -0.03 -2.10
C THR A 102 2.16 0.34 -3.53
N SER A 103 2.32 -0.59 -4.48
CA SER A 103 1.85 -0.44 -5.86
C SER A 103 0.34 -0.24 -5.94
N ALA A 104 -0.42 -1.07 -5.22
CA ALA A 104 -1.87 -1.02 -5.14
C ALA A 104 -2.38 0.33 -4.60
N ALA A 105 -1.74 0.86 -3.56
CA ALA A 105 -2.10 2.17 -2.99
C ALA A 105 -1.95 3.32 -4.01
N VAL A 106 -0.83 3.37 -4.73
CA VAL A 106 -0.60 4.42 -5.74
C VAL A 106 -1.60 4.32 -6.88
N LYS A 107 -1.89 3.10 -7.36
CA LYS A 107 -2.88 2.88 -8.43
C LYS A 107 -4.28 3.35 -8.02
N ALA A 108 -4.71 3.04 -6.80
CA ALA A 108 -6.01 3.50 -6.28
C ALA A 108 -6.16 5.03 -6.36
N VAL A 109 -5.12 5.77 -5.96
CA VAL A 109 -5.17 7.24 -5.92
C VAL A 109 -5.00 7.83 -7.32
N ALA A 110 -4.16 7.23 -8.15
CA ALA A 110 -3.99 7.64 -9.54
C ALA A 110 -5.29 7.56 -10.34
N ASP A 111 -6.04 6.47 -10.18
CA ASP A 111 -7.31 6.23 -10.89
C ASP A 111 -8.41 7.24 -10.51
N THR A 112 -8.29 7.86 -9.33
CA THR A 112 -9.24 8.85 -8.81
C THR A 112 -8.74 10.30 -8.93
N GLY A 113 -7.52 10.50 -9.45
CA GLY A 113 -6.90 11.82 -9.61
C GLY A 113 -6.45 12.47 -8.31
N GLY A 114 -6.22 11.69 -7.24
CA GLY A 114 -5.71 12.22 -5.97
C GLY A 114 -4.20 12.44 -5.97
N ASP A 115 -3.67 12.87 -4.82
CA ASP A 115 -2.24 13.14 -4.64
C ASP A 115 -1.41 11.84 -4.56
N VAL A 116 -0.93 11.40 -5.72
CA VAL A 116 -0.05 10.23 -5.89
C VAL A 116 1.31 10.37 -5.20
N GLY A 117 1.83 11.60 -5.04
CA GLY A 117 3.13 11.84 -4.42
C GLY A 117 3.07 11.61 -2.92
N SER A 118 2.11 12.24 -2.25
CA SER A 118 1.85 12.03 -0.82
C SER A 118 1.48 10.57 -0.52
N THR A 119 0.63 9.98 -1.36
CA THR A 119 0.25 8.55 -1.25
C THR A 119 1.46 7.62 -1.34
N ALA A 120 2.38 7.86 -2.28
CA ALA A 120 3.58 7.05 -2.41
C ALA A 120 4.48 7.14 -1.16
N VAL A 121 4.66 8.34 -0.60
CA VAL A 121 5.41 8.54 0.64
C VAL A 121 4.77 7.78 1.80
N SER A 122 3.47 7.97 2.03
CA SER A 122 2.73 7.29 3.10
C SER A 122 2.71 5.77 2.93
N ALA A 123 2.66 5.26 1.70
CA ALA A 123 2.74 3.83 1.44
C ALA A 123 4.12 3.26 1.83
N VAL A 124 5.21 3.96 1.50
CA VAL A 124 6.56 3.56 1.90
C VAL A 124 6.73 3.63 3.41
N GLU A 125 6.23 4.67 4.07
CA GLU A 125 6.23 4.79 5.53
C GLU A 125 5.47 3.64 6.19
N GLY A 126 4.29 3.29 5.68
CA GLY A 126 3.47 2.19 6.19
C GLY A 126 4.20 0.84 6.07
N ALA A 127 4.92 0.64 4.97
CA ALA A 127 5.73 -0.56 4.78
C ALA A 127 6.93 -0.62 5.75
N ILE A 128 7.65 0.49 5.92
CA ILE A 128 8.78 0.58 6.86
C ILE A 128 8.30 0.37 8.31
N GLU A 129 7.15 0.95 8.68
CA GLU A 129 6.55 0.78 10.00
C GLU A 129 6.21 -0.69 10.27
N ALA A 130 5.52 -1.35 9.33
CA ALA A 130 5.23 -2.78 9.45
C ALA A 130 6.52 -3.61 9.57
N ALA A 131 7.54 -3.32 8.77
CA ALA A 131 8.83 -4.01 8.87
C ALA A 131 9.47 -3.84 10.25
N GLY A 132 9.46 -2.63 10.80
CA GLY A 132 9.96 -2.35 12.15
C GLY A 132 9.21 -3.15 13.22
N ASN A 133 7.89 -3.16 13.15
CA ASN A 133 7.03 -3.90 14.08
C ASN A 133 7.23 -5.43 13.98
N LEU A 134 7.57 -5.93 12.80
CA LEU A 134 7.81 -7.35 12.53
C LEU A 134 9.28 -7.77 12.73
N GLY A 135 10.16 -6.85 13.12
CA GLY A 135 11.60 -7.12 13.24
C GLY A 135 12.29 -7.48 11.92
N LYS A 136 11.78 -6.97 10.79
CA LYS A 136 12.33 -7.18 9.44
C LYS A 136 13.31 -6.08 9.07
N ASP A 137 14.14 -6.36 8.06
CA ASP A 137 15.08 -5.38 7.52
C ASP A 137 14.33 -4.23 6.83
N THR A 138 14.23 -3.10 7.54
CA THR A 138 13.57 -1.89 7.08
C THR A 138 14.23 -1.27 5.85
N THR A 139 15.53 -1.51 5.64
CA THR A 139 16.25 -1.02 4.44
C THR A 139 15.82 -1.82 3.22
N GLN A 140 15.74 -3.15 3.31
CA GLN A 140 15.26 -3.98 2.21
C GLN A 140 13.78 -3.71 1.92
N VAL A 141 12.96 -3.53 2.95
CA VAL A 141 11.54 -3.18 2.78
C VAL A 141 11.38 -1.80 2.13
N ALA A 142 12.13 -0.79 2.56
CA ALA A 142 12.12 0.52 1.92
C ALA A 142 12.46 0.42 0.43
N LYS A 143 13.45 -0.39 0.04
CA LYS A 143 13.78 -0.62 -1.37
C LYS A 143 12.62 -1.23 -2.16
N GLN A 144 11.99 -2.29 -1.65
CA GLN A 144 10.85 -2.93 -2.31
C GLN A 144 9.62 -2.02 -2.37
N ALA A 145 9.39 -1.24 -1.32
CA ALA A 145 8.31 -0.28 -1.25
C ALA A 145 8.46 0.81 -2.31
N VAL A 146 9.66 1.42 -2.41
CA VAL A 146 10.03 2.42 -3.43
C VAL A 146 9.88 1.85 -4.83
N LEU A 147 10.35 0.61 -5.08
CA LEU A 147 10.13 -0.05 -6.35
C LEU A 147 8.64 -0.18 -6.67
N GLY A 148 7.82 -0.65 -5.72
CA GLY A 148 6.38 -0.84 -5.90
C GLY A 148 5.64 0.46 -6.27
N VAL A 149 5.92 1.56 -5.56
CA VAL A 149 5.27 2.86 -5.86
C VAL A 149 5.75 3.46 -7.18
N VAL A 150 7.04 3.34 -7.51
CA VAL A 150 7.59 3.89 -8.76
C VAL A 150 7.13 3.07 -9.97
N ASP A 151 7.14 1.73 -9.87
CA ASP A 151 6.59 0.85 -10.91
C ASP A 151 5.12 1.19 -11.19
N ALA A 152 4.30 1.30 -10.13
CA ALA A 152 2.89 1.68 -10.27
C ALA A 152 2.73 3.03 -10.96
N ALA A 153 3.52 4.02 -10.55
CA ALA A 153 3.46 5.37 -11.09
C ALA A 153 3.88 5.43 -12.57
N GLU A 154 4.86 4.62 -12.97
CA GLU A 154 5.29 4.48 -14.36
C GLU A 154 4.25 3.77 -15.23
N GLU A 155 3.61 2.72 -14.71
CA GLU A 155 2.51 2.02 -15.39
C GLU A 155 1.30 2.92 -15.62
N VAL A 156 1.00 3.82 -14.67
CA VAL A 156 -0.05 4.84 -14.83
C VAL A 156 0.31 5.85 -15.92
N GLY A 157 1.58 6.25 -16.00
CA GLY A 157 2.09 7.19 -17.01
C GLY A 157 1.76 8.66 -16.73
N GLY A 158 1.78 9.50 -17.77
CA GLY A 158 1.34 10.90 -17.68
C GLY A 158 2.15 11.81 -16.74
N GLY A 159 3.42 11.48 -16.47
CA GLY A 159 4.27 12.23 -15.52
C GLY A 159 4.10 11.81 -14.05
N VAL A 160 3.21 10.86 -13.74
CA VAL A 160 2.99 10.37 -12.38
C VAL A 160 4.27 9.75 -11.79
N GLY A 161 5.06 9.05 -12.60
CA GLY A 161 6.38 8.54 -12.21
C GLY A 161 7.33 9.63 -11.70
N GLU A 162 7.37 10.79 -12.36
CA GLU A 162 8.22 11.91 -11.93
C GLU A 162 7.72 12.52 -10.62
N THR A 163 6.41 12.75 -10.50
CA THR A 163 5.78 13.23 -9.27
C THR A 163 6.12 12.34 -8.07
N VAL A 164 5.99 11.03 -8.22
CA VAL A 164 6.32 10.07 -7.17
C VAL A 164 7.81 10.09 -6.82
N ARG A 165 8.70 10.08 -7.83
CA ARG A 165 10.16 10.16 -7.61
C ARG A 165 10.55 11.42 -6.83
N ASN A 166 10.00 12.57 -7.21
CA ASN A 166 10.27 13.85 -6.56
C ASN A 166 9.74 13.90 -5.12
N ALA A 167 8.53 13.38 -4.89
CA ALA A 167 7.93 13.29 -3.56
C ALA A 167 8.77 12.41 -2.62
N LEU A 168 9.19 11.22 -3.08
CA LEU A 168 10.03 10.32 -2.29
C LEU A 168 11.38 10.95 -1.94
N LEU A 169 12.04 11.63 -2.88
CA LEU A 169 13.33 12.29 -2.64
C LEU A 169 13.25 13.50 -1.70
N SER A 170 12.07 14.12 -1.61
CA SER A 170 11.80 15.30 -0.79
C SER A 170 11.24 14.95 0.59
N ALA A 171 10.82 13.70 0.81
CA ALA A 171 10.28 13.23 2.08
C ALA A 171 11.39 13.07 3.13
N ALA A 172 11.40 13.96 4.13
CA ALA A 172 12.37 13.93 5.23
C ALA A 172 12.23 12.69 6.13
N SER A 173 11.08 12.03 6.13
CA SER A 173 10.79 10.82 6.90
C SER A 173 11.40 9.55 6.29
N LEU A 174 11.85 9.60 5.03
CA LEU A 174 12.35 8.44 4.31
C LEU A 174 13.89 8.47 4.20
N PRO A 175 14.55 7.29 4.22
CA PRO A 175 16.00 7.20 4.10
C PRO A 175 16.45 7.57 2.68
N ARG A 176 16.85 8.84 2.49
CA ARG A 176 17.20 9.42 1.19
C ARG A 176 18.24 8.61 0.42
N ASP A 177 19.28 8.11 1.07
CA ASP A 177 20.33 7.30 0.43
C ASP A 177 19.77 5.99 -0.15
N VAL A 178 18.82 5.36 0.53
CA VAL A 178 18.16 4.13 0.07
C VAL A 178 17.30 4.45 -1.15
N ILE A 179 16.50 5.51 -1.10
CA ILE A 179 15.67 5.95 -2.21
C ILE A 179 16.54 6.28 -3.43
N GLU A 180 17.57 7.10 -3.27
CA GLU A 180 18.48 7.48 -4.35
C GLU A 180 19.13 6.24 -5.00
N SER A 181 19.56 5.26 -4.20
CA SER A 181 20.17 4.03 -4.72
C SER A 181 19.22 3.24 -5.61
N VAL A 182 17.93 3.16 -5.25
CA VAL A 182 16.89 2.47 -6.02
C VAL A 182 16.57 3.22 -7.30
N LEU A 183 16.42 4.55 -7.21
CA LEU A 183 16.04 5.38 -8.36
C LEU A 183 17.14 5.42 -9.41
N LYS A 184 18.42 5.54 -9.01
CA LYS A 184 19.57 5.51 -9.92
C LYS A 184 19.69 4.14 -10.63
N GLY A 185 19.56 3.05 -9.87
CA GLY A 185 19.60 1.70 -10.43
C GLY A 185 18.46 1.36 -11.42
N LYS A 186 17.36 2.12 -11.41
CA LYS A 186 16.31 2.06 -12.43
C LYS A 186 16.67 2.84 -13.71
N THR A 187 17.30 4.00 -13.58
CA THR A 187 17.68 4.85 -14.72
C THR A 187 18.77 4.20 -15.58
N ASP A 188 19.68 3.44 -14.97
CA ASP A 188 20.74 2.71 -15.70
C ASP A 188 20.22 1.48 -16.49
N LYS A 189 18.94 1.11 -16.33
CA LYS A 189 18.31 -0.05 -16.99
C LYS A 189 17.25 0.33 -18.03
N ALA A 190 16.99 1.62 -18.23
CA ALA A 190 16.05 2.16 -19.22
C ALA A 190 16.80 2.60 -20.48
#